data_AF-W4V6D6-F1
#
_entry.id   AF-W4V6D6-F1
#
_cell.length_a   1.000
_cell.length_b   1.000
_cell.length_c   1.000
_cell.angle_alpha   90.00
_cell.angle_beta   90.00
_cell.angle_gamma   90.00
#
_symmetry.space_group_name_H-M   'P 1'
#
loop_
_entity.id
_entity.type
_entity.pdbx_description
1 polymer ?
#
loop_
_entity_poly.entity_id
_entity_poly.type
_entity_poly.pdbx_seq_one_letter_code
_entity_poly.pdbx_strand_id
1 'polypeptide(L)'
;MADYINVIGAGLAGCEAAWQIAKRGIKVKLFEMKPKKYSPAHHMDTFAELVCSNSLRSNQLENAVGLLKEEMRLLDSIIMKCADNVQVPAGGALAVDRSKFSQMVTELIKQNENIEIINEEVEKLPKEGITIVATGPLTSESLSKHLADFIGEGYLHFFDAAAPIVTFESIDMSKAFKAARYGRGTDDYINCPMNKDEYDNFWNELVNAELAEVKDFDREVVFEGCMPVETMAKRGIDTLRFGPLKPVGLTDPNTGKEPYAVVQLRQDNSEGTMYNIVGFQTRLKWPEQKRCLD
;
A
#
# COMPACT_ATOMS: atom_id res chain seq x y z
N MET A 1 -28.95 19.10 16.30
CA MET A 1 -27.77 18.45 15.70
C MET A 1 -28.28 17.20 15.03
N ALA A 2 -27.74 16.78 13.88
CA ALA A 2 -28.16 15.52 13.27
C ALA A 2 -27.80 14.35 14.20
N ASP A 3 -28.70 13.38 14.34
CA ASP A 3 -28.50 12.19 15.21
C ASP A 3 -27.63 11.10 14.53
N TYR A 4 -26.82 11.51 13.54
CA TYR A 4 -25.93 10.63 12.78
C TYR A 4 -24.62 11.33 12.42
N ILE A 5 -23.62 10.51 12.09
CA ILE A 5 -22.34 10.95 11.54
C ILE A 5 -22.20 10.41 10.12
N ASN A 6 -21.80 11.27 9.18
CA ASN A 6 -21.48 10.86 7.81
C ASN A 6 -20.04 10.34 7.75
N VAL A 7 -19.83 9.25 7.04
CA VAL A 7 -18.50 8.76 6.67
C VAL A 7 -18.48 8.59 5.16
N ILE A 8 -17.61 9.34 4.47
CA ILE A 8 -17.53 9.34 3.01
C ILE A 8 -16.35 8.47 2.56
N GLY A 9 -16.64 7.39 1.84
CA GLY A 9 -15.69 6.39 1.38
C GLY A 9 -15.63 5.17 2.30
N ALA A 10 -15.77 3.96 1.76
CA ALA A 10 -15.70 2.70 2.51
C ALA A 10 -14.34 1.98 2.30
N GLY A 11 -13.25 2.74 2.25
CA GLY A 11 -11.89 2.21 2.34
C GLY A 11 -11.53 1.75 3.77
N LEU A 12 -10.24 1.48 4.02
CA LEU A 12 -9.76 1.06 5.35
C LEU A 12 -10.17 2.04 6.46
N ALA A 13 -9.90 3.33 6.27
CA ALA A 13 -10.18 4.36 7.26
C ALA A 13 -11.70 4.58 7.46
N GLY A 14 -12.48 4.56 6.38
CA GLY A 14 -13.92 4.76 6.44
C GLY A 14 -14.63 3.61 7.15
N CYS A 15 -14.25 2.36 6.87
CA CYS A 15 -14.80 1.20 7.57
C CYS A 15 -14.46 1.23 9.06
N GLU A 16 -13.21 1.55 9.42
CA GLU A 16 -12.80 1.65 10.82
C GLU A 16 -13.54 2.79 11.53
N ALA A 17 -13.65 3.96 10.92
CA ALA A 17 -14.39 5.08 11.48
C ALA A 17 -15.88 4.74 11.70
N ALA A 18 -16.54 4.19 10.68
CA ALA A 18 -17.95 3.79 10.76
C ALA A 18 -18.16 2.74 11.87
N TRP A 19 -17.27 1.75 11.96
CA TRP A 19 -17.31 0.73 13.01
C TRP A 19 -17.18 1.32 14.42
N GLN A 20 -16.19 2.20 14.62
CA GLN A 20 -15.94 2.82 15.92
C GLN A 20 -17.08 3.75 16.37
N ILE A 21 -17.71 4.47 15.43
CA ILE A 21 -18.87 5.31 15.72
C ILE A 21 -20.07 4.43 16.08
N ALA A 22 -20.37 3.44 15.25
CA ALA A 22 -21.51 2.54 15.43
C ALA A 22 -21.44 1.75 16.74
N LYS A 23 -20.24 1.33 17.15
CA LYS A 23 -19.98 0.64 18.41
C LYS A 23 -20.27 1.49 19.64
N ARG A 24 -20.21 2.82 19.51
CA ARG A 24 -20.59 3.78 20.56
C ARG A 24 -22.08 4.12 20.55
N GLY A 25 -22.89 3.39 19.77
CA GLY A 25 -24.34 3.55 19.70
C GLY A 25 -24.80 4.73 18.84
N ILE A 26 -23.91 5.33 18.05
CA ILE A 26 -24.23 6.49 17.20
C ILE A 26 -24.52 5.99 15.78
N LYS A 27 -25.58 6.52 15.15
CA LYS A 27 -25.92 6.16 13.77
C LYS A 27 -24.89 6.71 12.78
N VAL A 28 -24.56 5.91 11.77
CA VAL A 28 -23.59 6.23 10.73
C VAL A 28 -24.27 6.16 9.38
N LYS A 29 -24.02 7.16 8.53
CA LYS A 29 -24.29 7.08 7.09
C LYS A 29 -22.95 6.87 6.38
N LEU A 30 -22.69 5.64 5.96
CA LEU A 30 -21.48 5.26 5.25
C LEU A 30 -21.73 5.35 3.73
N PHE A 31 -21.11 6.32 3.08
CA PHE A 31 -21.22 6.52 1.64
C PHE A 31 -20.11 5.76 0.91
N GLU A 32 -20.47 5.04 -0.14
CA GLU A 32 -19.53 4.36 -1.02
C GLU A 32 -20.02 4.49 -2.47
N MET A 33 -19.16 4.97 -3.37
CA MET A 33 -19.54 5.13 -4.78
C MET A 33 -19.66 3.78 -5.50
N LYS A 34 -18.93 2.76 -5.04
CA LYS A 34 -19.08 1.38 -5.51
C LYS A 34 -20.42 0.78 -5.06
N PRO A 35 -21.08 -0.06 -5.87
CA PRO A 35 -20.66 -0.52 -7.20
C PRO A 35 -21.12 0.39 -8.36
N LYS A 36 -21.72 1.56 -8.10
CA LYS A 36 -22.19 2.46 -9.17
C LYS A 36 -21.05 3.10 -9.95
N LYS A 37 -19.93 3.39 -9.29
CA LYS A 37 -18.71 3.97 -9.86
C LYS A 37 -17.49 3.41 -9.15
N TYR A 38 -16.41 3.19 -9.90
CA TYR A 38 -15.12 2.72 -9.39
C TYR A 38 -14.05 3.75 -9.69
N SER A 39 -13.05 3.86 -8.82
CA SER A 39 -11.79 4.51 -9.19
C SER A 39 -10.98 3.59 -10.11
N PRO A 40 -9.95 4.09 -10.81
CA PRO A 40 -9.08 3.26 -11.65
C PRO A 40 -8.42 2.05 -10.97
N ALA A 41 -8.21 2.09 -9.64
CA ALA A 41 -7.52 1.03 -8.90
C ALA A 41 -8.43 0.00 -8.23
N HIS A 42 -9.75 0.23 -8.17
CA HIS A 42 -10.68 -0.64 -7.43
C HIS A 42 -11.42 -1.56 -8.41
N HIS A 43 -11.53 -2.84 -8.06
CA HIS A 43 -12.11 -3.88 -8.91
C HIS A 43 -13.21 -4.70 -8.23
N MET A 44 -13.37 -4.57 -6.91
CA MET A 44 -14.35 -5.35 -6.15
C MET A 44 -15.48 -4.48 -5.63
N ASP A 45 -16.67 -5.07 -5.47
CA ASP A 45 -17.84 -4.40 -4.86
C ASP A 45 -17.73 -4.33 -3.32
N THR A 46 -16.70 -4.97 -2.76
CA THR A 46 -16.43 -5.03 -1.33
C THR A 46 -15.80 -3.75 -0.81
N PHE A 47 -15.98 -3.50 0.47
CA PHE A 47 -15.33 -2.44 1.23
C PHE A 47 -13.91 -2.83 1.64
N ALA A 48 -13.09 -1.85 2.04
CA ALA A 48 -11.72 -2.06 2.51
C ALA A 48 -10.84 -2.90 1.55
N GLU A 49 -11.06 -2.75 0.24
CA GLU A 49 -10.28 -3.44 -0.80
C GLU A 49 -8.79 -3.02 -0.74
N LEU A 50 -7.90 -4.01 -0.80
CA LEU A 50 -6.45 -3.80 -0.87
C LEU A 50 -6.01 -3.77 -2.33
N VAL A 51 -5.86 -2.56 -2.88
CA VAL A 51 -5.58 -2.33 -4.33
C VAL A 51 -4.10 -2.43 -4.71
N CYS A 52 -3.20 -2.50 -3.73
CA CYS A 52 -1.77 -2.66 -3.95
C CYS A 52 -1.28 -3.89 -3.16
N SER A 53 -0.39 -3.75 -2.19
CA SER A 53 0.12 -4.87 -1.38
C SER A 53 -0.97 -5.55 -0.55
N ASN A 54 -0.91 -6.88 -0.44
CA ASN A 54 -1.67 -7.68 0.54
C ASN A 54 -1.04 -7.70 1.94
N SER A 55 0.10 -7.03 2.14
CA SER A 55 0.80 -6.95 3.41
C SER A 55 0.44 -5.65 4.12
N LEU A 56 -0.02 -5.79 5.37
CA LEU A 56 -0.17 -4.70 6.33
C LEU A 56 1.15 -4.37 7.03
N ARG A 57 2.30 -4.82 6.47
CA ARG A 57 3.68 -4.66 6.99
C ARG A 57 3.91 -5.46 8.28
N SER A 58 5.05 -5.21 8.93
CA SER A 58 5.51 -5.95 10.12
C SER A 58 4.43 -6.12 11.19
N ASN A 59 4.30 -7.32 11.74
CA ASN A 59 3.44 -7.62 12.89
C ASN A 59 4.24 -7.70 14.21
N GLN A 60 5.52 -7.32 14.19
CA GLN A 60 6.40 -7.38 15.36
C GLN A 60 6.26 -6.11 16.20
N LEU A 61 6.16 -6.27 17.52
CA LEU A 61 5.98 -5.16 18.48
C LEU A 61 7.12 -4.13 18.44
N GLU A 62 8.33 -4.58 18.12
CA GLU A 62 9.51 -3.71 18.02
C GLU A 62 9.48 -2.80 16.78
N ASN A 63 8.54 -3.03 15.86
CA ASN A 63 8.32 -2.16 14.70
C ASN A 63 7.16 -1.20 14.98
N ALA A 64 7.31 0.08 14.65
CA ALA A 64 6.27 1.10 14.83
C ALA A 64 4.90 0.69 14.23
N VAL A 65 4.91 0.06 13.03
CA VAL A 65 3.65 -0.39 12.42
C VAL A 65 3.10 -1.65 13.07
N GLY A 66 3.91 -2.43 13.78
CA GLY A 66 3.45 -3.58 14.57
C GLY A 66 2.87 -3.13 15.90
N LEU A 67 3.51 -2.17 16.59
CA LEU A 67 2.95 -1.53 17.79
C LEU A 67 1.58 -0.89 17.51
N LEU A 68 1.45 -0.14 16.41
CA LEU A 68 0.17 0.45 16.00
C LEU A 68 -0.92 -0.61 15.83
N LYS A 69 -0.60 -1.79 15.28
CA LYS A 69 -1.57 -2.89 15.15
C LYS A 69 -2.03 -3.41 16.49
N GLU A 70 -1.13 -3.52 17.47
CA GLU A 70 -1.49 -3.92 18.83
C GLU A 70 -2.38 -2.88 19.50
N GLU A 71 -2.11 -1.59 19.34
CA GLU A 71 -2.99 -0.52 19.80
C GLU A 71 -4.37 -0.62 19.13
N MET A 72 -4.42 -0.86 17.81
CA MET A 72 -5.67 -1.06 17.09
C MET A 72 -6.44 -2.30 17.57
N ARG A 73 -5.76 -3.39 17.94
CA ARG A 73 -6.38 -4.58 18.56
C ARG A 73 -6.99 -4.25 19.91
N LEU A 74 -6.27 -3.49 20.77
CA LEU A 74 -6.78 -3.02 22.05
C LEU A 74 -7.99 -2.09 21.92
N LEU A 75 -8.07 -1.35 20.81
CA LEU A 75 -9.19 -0.47 20.46
C LEU A 75 -10.30 -1.18 19.66
N ASP A 76 -10.26 -2.52 19.61
CA ASP A 76 -11.25 -3.38 18.94
C ASP A 76 -11.47 -3.03 17.46
N SER A 77 -10.37 -2.85 16.74
CA SER A 77 -10.38 -2.53 15.31
C SER A 77 -11.03 -3.63 14.47
N ILE A 78 -11.96 -3.22 13.59
CA ILE A 78 -12.56 -4.13 12.59
C ILE A 78 -11.51 -4.58 11.57
N ILE A 79 -10.62 -3.67 11.16
CA ILE A 79 -9.54 -3.96 10.21
C ILE A 79 -8.61 -5.02 10.78
N MET A 80 -8.15 -4.86 12.01
CA MET A 80 -7.27 -5.85 12.64
C MET A 80 -7.97 -7.18 12.89
N LYS A 81 -9.22 -7.15 13.36
CA LYS A 81 -10.03 -8.36 13.55
C LYS A 81 -10.15 -9.16 12.25
N CYS A 82 -10.49 -8.52 11.13
CA CYS A 82 -10.58 -9.19 9.84
C CYS A 82 -9.21 -9.70 9.37
N ALA A 83 -8.17 -8.88 9.49
CA ALA A 83 -6.82 -9.26 9.06
C ALA A 83 -6.30 -10.50 9.79
N ASP A 84 -6.49 -10.58 11.11
CA ASP A 84 -6.05 -11.72 11.93
C ASP A 84 -6.79 -13.03 11.56
N ASN A 85 -8.05 -12.94 11.13
CA ASN A 85 -8.85 -14.10 10.74
C ASN A 85 -8.52 -14.65 9.34
N VAL A 86 -7.98 -13.81 8.46
CA VAL A 86 -7.69 -14.17 7.06
C VAL A 86 -6.21 -14.03 6.71
N GLN A 87 -5.35 -14.09 7.74
CA GLN A 87 -3.91 -13.96 7.59
C GLN A 87 -3.31 -15.10 6.76
N VAL A 88 -2.27 -14.78 6.00
CA VAL A 88 -1.46 -15.74 5.22
C VAL A 88 0.01 -15.63 5.64
N PRO A 89 0.84 -16.69 5.45
CA PRO A 89 2.27 -16.64 5.77
C PRO A 89 2.98 -15.47 5.08
N ALA A 90 3.80 -14.71 5.82
CA ALA A 90 4.48 -13.51 5.31
C ALA A 90 5.74 -13.08 6.10
N GLY A 91 6.56 -14.03 6.56
CA GLY A 91 7.92 -13.72 7.06
C GLY A 91 7.99 -12.63 8.13
N GLY A 92 7.09 -12.66 9.13
CA GLY A 92 7.04 -11.69 10.23
C GLY A 92 6.23 -10.41 9.95
N ALA A 93 5.71 -10.24 8.73
CA ALA A 93 4.65 -9.28 8.42
C ALA A 93 3.26 -9.90 8.64
N LEU A 94 2.27 -9.04 8.83
CA LEU A 94 0.86 -9.41 8.72
C LEU A 94 0.47 -9.24 7.24
N ALA A 95 0.25 -10.34 6.53
CA ALA A 95 -0.36 -10.31 5.21
C ALA A 95 -1.68 -11.06 5.24
N VAL A 96 -2.57 -10.72 4.32
CA VAL A 96 -3.94 -11.23 4.29
C VAL A 96 -4.30 -11.74 2.90
N ASP A 97 -5.27 -12.65 2.85
CA ASP A 97 -6.00 -12.93 1.62
C ASP A 97 -6.88 -11.71 1.27
N ARG A 98 -6.54 -10.99 0.18
CA ARG A 98 -7.18 -9.71 -0.19
C ARG A 98 -8.70 -9.84 -0.32
N SER A 99 -9.16 -10.91 -0.98
CA SER A 99 -10.58 -11.10 -1.26
C SER A 99 -11.34 -11.45 0.00
N LYS A 100 -10.84 -12.40 0.81
CA LYS A 100 -11.49 -12.76 2.08
C LYS A 100 -11.48 -11.62 3.08
N PHE A 101 -10.39 -10.85 3.13
CA PHE A 101 -10.28 -9.66 3.97
C PHE A 101 -11.39 -8.65 3.68
N SER A 102 -11.49 -8.20 2.43
CA SER A 102 -12.48 -7.19 2.02
C SER A 102 -13.92 -7.71 2.17
N GLN A 103 -14.17 -8.99 1.87
CA GLN A 103 -15.47 -9.64 2.08
C GLN A 103 -15.87 -9.63 3.56
N MET A 104 -14.97 -10.04 4.46
CA MET A 104 -15.25 -10.10 5.89
C MET A 104 -15.53 -8.72 6.49
N VAL A 105 -14.75 -7.69 6.09
CA VAL A 105 -15.04 -6.30 6.50
C VAL A 105 -16.43 -5.87 6.01
N THR A 106 -16.75 -6.15 4.74
CA THR A 106 -18.04 -5.80 4.14
C THR A 106 -19.22 -6.44 4.88
N GLU A 107 -19.12 -7.72 5.21
CA GLU A 107 -20.16 -8.46 5.93
C GLU A 107 -20.41 -7.89 7.32
N LEU A 108 -19.34 -7.64 8.09
CA LEU A 108 -19.45 -7.08 9.43
C LEU A 108 -20.05 -5.67 9.43
N ILE A 109 -19.70 -4.83 8.44
CA ILE A 109 -20.29 -3.50 8.30
C ILE A 109 -21.77 -3.60 7.93
N LYS A 110 -22.15 -4.47 6.98
CA LYS A 110 -23.55 -4.68 6.57
C LYS A 110 -24.44 -5.23 7.69
N GLN A 111 -23.89 -6.01 8.60
CA GLN A 111 -24.63 -6.59 9.73
C GLN A 111 -24.85 -5.60 10.88
N ASN A 112 -24.21 -4.43 10.87
CA ASN A 112 -24.31 -3.46 11.95
C ASN A 112 -25.54 -2.56 11.78
N GLU A 113 -26.53 -2.68 12.68
CA GLU A 113 -27.79 -1.92 12.65
C GLU A 113 -27.63 -0.40 12.84
N ASN A 114 -26.46 0.05 13.29
CA ASN A 114 -26.15 1.48 13.42
C ASN A 114 -25.50 2.05 12.16
N ILE A 115 -25.20 1.24 11.15
CA ILE A 115 -24.58 1.70 9.89
C ILE A 115 -25.59 1.57 8.76
N GLU A 116 -26.02 2.72 8.24
CA GLU A 116 -26.75 2.83 6.97
C GLU A 116 -25.72 2.96 5.84
N ILE A 117 -25.75 2.04 4.88
CA ILE A 117 -24.89 2.07 3.70
C ILE A 117 -25.62 2.79 2.58
N ILE A 118 -24.97 3.80 2.00
CA ILE A 118 -25.49 4.60 0.90
C ILE A 118 -24.54 4.42 -0.29
N ASN A 119 -24.98 3.64 -1.28
CA ASN A 119 -24.19 3.39 -2.48
C ASN A 119 -24.29 4.55 -3.48
N GLU A 120 -23.69 5.70 -3.17
CA GLU A 120 -23.71 6.91 -3.98
C GLU A 120 -22.35 7.63 -3.96
N GLU A 121 -22.00 8.25 -5.09
CA GLU A 121 -20.89 9.19 -5.16
C GLU A 121 -21.28 10.48 -4.43
N VAL A 122 -20.51 10.86 -3.43
CA VAL A 122 -20.68 12.15 -2.75
C VAL A 122 -19.87 13.19 -3.51
N GLU A 123 -20.53 14.06 -4.25
CA GLU A 123 -19.87 15.12 -5.03
C GLU A 123 -19.60 16.40 -4.22
N LYS A 124 -20.33 16.60 -3.12
CA LYS A 124 -20.24 17.78 -2.26
C LYS A 124 -20.35 17.38 -0.79
N LEU A 125 -19.68 18.12 0.09
CA LEU A 125 -19.76 17.87 1.52
C LEU A 125 -21.21 18.01 2.00
N PRO A 126 -21.71 17.09 2.84
CA PRO A 126 -23.00 17.22 3.49
C PRO A 126 -23.08 18.56 4.25
N LYS A 127 -24.19 19.27 4.08
CA LYS A 127 -24.42 20.56 4.77
C LYS A 127 -24.73 20.40 6.25
N GLU A 128 -25.14 19.21 6.67
CA GLU A 128 -25.57 18.90 8.03
C GLU A 128 -24.92 17.61 8.54
N GLY A 129 -24.73 17.56 9.86
CA GLY A 129 -24.11 16.43 10.55
C GLY A 129 -22.58 16.52 10.59
N ILE A 130 -22.00 15.85 11.58
CA ILE A 130 -20.54 15.66 11.63
C ILE A 130 -20.17 14.75 10.47
N THR A 131 -19.10 15.09 9.73
CA THR A 131 -18.68 14.35 8.54
C THR A 131 -17.21 13.99 8.62
N ILE A 132 -16.91 12.71 8.41
CA ILE A 132 -15.57 12.18 8.20
C ILE A 132 -15.38 11.94 6.70
N VAL A 133 -14.34 12.54 6.12
CA VAL A 133 -13.94 12.32 4.73
C VAL A 133 -12.82 11.27 4.71
N ALA A 134 -13.09 10.10 4.15
CA ALA A 134 -12.21 8.93 4.13
C ALA A 134 -12.11 8.31 2.72
N THR A 135 -12.07 9.15 1.69
CA THR A 135 -12.16 8.78 0.26
C THR A 135 -10.85 8.26 -0.35
N GLY A 136 -9.79 8.20 0.43
CA GLY A 136 -8.51 7.62 0.03
C GLY A 136 -7.75 8.44 -1.03
N PRO A 137 -6.66 7.87 -1.56
CA PRO A 137 -5.76 8.56 -2.49
C PRO A 137 -6.32 8.68 -3.91
N LEU A 138 -7.54 8.22 -4.20
CA LEU A 138 -8.18 8.36 -5.50
C LEU A 138 -9.58 8.94 -5.30
N THR A 139 -9.65 10.03 -4.53
CA THR A 139 -10.90 10.78 -4.31
C THR A 139 -11.47 11.22 -5.66
N SER A 140 -12.79 11.13 -5.84
CA SER A 140 -13.41 11.47 -7.11
C SER A 140 -13.16 12.93 -7.49
N GLU A 141 -13.08 13.20 -8.79
CA GLU A 141 -12.78 14.55 -9.31
C GLU A 141 -13.77 15.60 -8.79
N SER A 142 -15.06 15.26 -8.75
CA SER A 142 -16.13 16.14 -8.27
C SER A 142 -15.92 16.56 -6.81
N LEU A 143 -15.67 15.58 -5.93
CA LEU A 143 -15.44 15.82 -4.52
C LEU A 143 -14.10 16.50 -4.26
N SER A 144 -13.04 16.12 -4.97
CA SER A 144 -11.73 16.74 -4.89
C SER A 144 -11.81 18.24 -5.22
N LYS A 145 -12.49 18.59 -6.32
CA LYS A 145 -12.73 19.98 -6.70
C LYS A 145 -13.53 20.72 -5.63
N HIS A 146 -14.59 20.11 -5.12
CA HIS A 146 -15.39 20.72 -4.06
C HIS A 146 -14.58 20.95 -2.77
N LEU A 147 -13.71 20.01 -2.39
CA LEU A 147 -12.83 20.14 -1.24
C LEU A 147 -11.81 21.26 -1.42
N ALA A 148 -11.20 21.38 -2.61
CA ALA A 148 -10.30 22.48 -2.93
C ALA A 148 -11.02 23.84 -2.81
N ASP A 149 -12.22 23.96 -3.39
CA ASP A 149 -13.05 25.16 -3.29
C ASP A 149 -13.44 25.48 -1.83
N PHE A 150 -13.73 24.44 -1.03
CA PHE A 150 -14.16 24.59 0.36
C PHE A 150 -13.03 25.00 1.30
N ILE A 151 -11.83 24.42 1.12
CA ILE A 151 -10.65 24.74 1.93
C ILE A 151 -10.07 26.11 1.54
N GLY A 152 -10.34 26.57 0.31
CA GLY A 152 -9.87 27.87 -0.18
C GLY A 152 -8.40 27.85 -0.60
N GLU A 153 -7.81 26.67 -0.79
CA GLU A 153 -6.43 26.52 -1.22
C GLU A 153 -6.28 25.37 -2.24
N GLY A 154 -5.27 25.45 -3.12
CA GLY A 154 -4.96 24.44 -4.15
C GLY A 154 -4.30 23.15 -3.65
N TYR A 155 -4.56 22.70 -2.41
CA TYR A 155 -3.76 21.72 -1.67
C TYR A 155 -4.28 20.27 -1.73
N LEU A 156 -4.51 19.73 -2.92
CA LEU A 156 -4.79 18.29 -3.09
C LEU A 156 -3.81 17.70 -4.10
N HIS A 157 -2.71 17.12 -3.58
CA HIS A 157 -1.71 16.41 -4.38
C HIS A 157 -1.97 14.91 -4.35
N PHE A 158 -1.93 14.26 -5.51
CA PHE A 158 -2.09 12.81 -5.67
C PHE A 158 -0.81 12.19 -6.19
N PHE A 159 -0.13 11.42 -5.33
CA PHE A 159 1.09 10.71 -5.69
C PHE A 159 0.78 9.21 -5.81
N ASP A 160 0.47 8.75 -7.03
CA ASP A 160 0.46 7.31 -7.33
C ASP A 160 1.85 6.89 -7.81
N ALA A 161 2.39 5.85 -7.19
CA ALA A 161 3.62 5.20 -7.58
C ALA A 161 3.47 3.72 -7.21
N ALA A 162 3.18 2.88 -8.22
CA ALA A 162 3.09 1.45 -8.07
C ALA A 162 4.46 0.80 -8.31
N ALA A 163 4.74 -0.28 -7.59
CA ALA A 163 5.96 -1.06 -7.79
C ALA A 163 5.73 -2.16 -8.87
N PRO A 164 6.69 -2.40 -9.76
CA PRO A 164 6.58 -3.43 -10.79
C PRO A 164 6.37 -4.85 -10.23
N ILE A 165 5.74 -5.70 -11.04
CA ILE A 165 5.51 -7.13 -10.74
C ILE A 165 6.11 -7.95 -11.88
N VAL A 166 6.87 -8.99 -11.53
CA VAL A 166 7.51 -9.94 -12.45
C VAL A 166 6.93 -11.34 -12.26
N THR A 167 7.06 -12.21 -13.26
CA THR A 167 6.65 -13.61 -13.13
C THR A 167 7.75 -14.41 -12.44
N PHE A 168 7.39 -15.50 -11.75
CA PHE A 168 8.39 -16.39 -11.14
C PHE A 168 9.33 -16.98 -12.19
N GLU A 169 8.78 -17.33 -13.36
CA GLU A 169 9.52 -17.96 -14.46
C GLU A 169 10.58 -17.04 -15.08
N SER A 170 10.43 -15.73 -14.95
CA SER A 170 11.44 -14.77 -15.44
C SER A 170 12.59 -14.54 -14.46
N ILE A 171 12.54 -15.12 -13.25
CA ILE A 171 13.57 -14.95 -12.23
C ILE A 171 14.65 -16.03 -12.38
N ASP A 172 15.90 -15.61 -12.60
CA ASP A 172 17.06 -16.50 -12.59
C ASP A 172 17.42 -16.92 -11.15
N MET A 173 16.81 -18.01 -10.69
CA MET A 173 17.06 -18.57 -9.36
C MET A 173 18.47 -19.13 -9.16
N SER A 174 19.33 -19.20 -10.20
CA SER A 174 20.75 -19.50 -9.99
C SER A 174 21.53 -18.32 -9.38
N LYS A 175 20.99 -17.11 -9.52
CA LYS A 175 21.56 -15.86 -9.01
C LYS A 175 20.78 -15.28 -7.82
N ALA A 176 19.62 -15.85 -7.51
CA ALA A 176 18.75 -15.38 -6.43
C ALA A 176 18.53 -16.48 -5.39
N PHE A 177 18.19 -16.10 -4.17
CA PHE A 177 17.97 -17.05 -3.08
C PHE A 177 16.76 -16.68 -2.23
N LYS A 178 16.04 -17.70 -1.75
CA LYS A 178 14.96 -17.49 -0.79
C LYS A 178 15.53 -17.39 0.62
N ALA A 179 15.20 -16.32 1.33
CA ALA A 179 15.63 -16.12 2.71
C ALA A 179 14.81 -15.05 3.42
N ALA A 180 14.52 -15.28 4.70
CA ALA A 180 14.10 -14.23 5.62
C ALA A 180 15.31 -13.50 6.24
N ARG A 181 15.14 -12.20 6.53
CA ARG A 181 16.17 -11.43 7.27
C ARG A 181 16.37 -12.03 8.67
N TYR A 182 17.63 -12.10 9.08
CA TYR A 182 18.10 -12.66 10.35
C TYR A 182 17.71 -14.15 10.56
N GLY A 183 17.33 -14.86 9.50
CA GLY A 183 16.80 -16.23 9.60
C GLY A 183 15.51 -16.31 10.45
N ARG A 184 14.78 -15.20 10.61
CA ARG A 184 13.56 -15.14 11.40
C ARG A 184 12.34 -15.05 10.48
N GLY A 185 11.58 -16.14 10.41
CA GLY A 185 10.35 -16.24 9.60
C GLY A 185 10.43 -17.33 8.55
N THR A 186 9.46 -17.34 7.64
CA THR A 186 9.41 -18.18 6.44
C THR A 186 10.16 -17.51 5.29
N ASP A 187 10.78 -18.30 4.41
CA ASP A 187 11.59 -17.83 3.27
C ASP A 187 10.72 -17.29 2.10
N ASP A 188 9.85 -16.33 2.42
CA ASP A 188 8.81 -15.81 1.51
C ASP A 188 9.33 -14.75 0.52
N TYR A 189 10.58 -14.31 0.69
CA TYR A 189 11.23 -13.35 -0.18
C TYR A 189 12.29 -14.03 -1.03
N ILE A 190 12.26 -13.75 -2.33
CA ILE A 190 13.39 -14.02 -3.22
C ILE A 190 14.31 -12.79 -3.15
N ASN A 191 15.59 -13.03 -2.90
CA ASN A 191 16.60 -12.01 -2.73
C ASN A 191 17.56 -12.08 -3.92
N CYS A 192 17.67 -10.99 -4.68
CA CYS A 192 18.61 -10.85 -5.79
C CYS A 192 19.78 -9.97 -5.30
N PRO A 193 20.90 -10.57 -4.88
CA PRO A 193 22.06 -9.84 -4.38
C PRO A 193 22.75 -9.07 -5.52
N MET A 194 23.34 -7.93 -5.17
CA MET A 194 24.26 -7.19 -6.01
C MET A 194 25.60 -7.03 -5.31
N ASN A 195 26.68 -7.15 -6.06
CA ASN A 195 27.99 -6.65 -5.67
C ASN A 195 28.07 -5.13 -5.88
N LYS A 196 29.21 -4.52 -5.54
CA LYS A 196 29.39 -3.07 -5.63
C LYS A 196 29.29 -2.55 -7.07
N ASP A 197 29.94 -3.20 -8.02
CA ASP A 197 29.98 -2.75 -9.41
C ASP A 197 28.60 -2.89 -10.07
N GLU A 198 27.87 -3.96 -9.76
CA GLU A 198 26.48 -4.15 -10.18
C GLU A 198 25.56 -3.06 -9.61
N TYR A 199 25.73 -2.72 -8.33
CA TYR A 199 24.96 -1.65 -7.69
C TYR A 199 25.27 -0.27 -8.29
N ASP A 200 26.55 0.05 -8.48
CA ASP A 200 26.98 1.34 -9.02
C ASP A 200 26.45 1.52 -10.46
N ASN A 201 26.46 0.44 -11.26
CA ASN A 201 25.84 0.42 -12.58
C ASN A 201 24.32 0.58 -12.51
N PHE A 202 23.63 -0.22 -11.69
CA PHE A 202 22.18 -0.12 -11.49
C PHE A 202 21.74 1.28 -11.05
N TRP A 203 22.43 1.86 -10.07
CA TRP A 203 22.17 3.21 -9.59
C TRP A 203 22.34 4.23 -10.72
N ASN A 204 23.42 4.12 -11.51
CA ASN A 204 23.67 5.02 -12.64
C ASN A 204 22.57 4.93 -13.70
N GLU A 205 22.14 3.72 -14.07
CA GLU A 205 21.06 3.56 -15.04
C GLU A 205 19.74 4.14 -14.51
N LEU A 206 19.45 3.94 -13.23
CA LEU A 206 18.22 4.39 -12.60
C LEU A 206 18.13 5.92 -12.47
N VAL A 207 19.21 6.62 -12.10
CA VAL A 207 19.18 8.09 -11.96
C VAL A 207 19.06 8.80 -13.30
N ASN A 208 19.52 8.16 -14.38
CA ASN A 208 19.51 8.69 -15.75
C ASN A 208 18.30 8.24 -16.57
N ALA A 209 17.47 7.36 -16.04
CA ALA A 209 16.34 6.79 -16.76
C ALA A 209 15.22 7.80 -17.03
N GLU A 210 14.53 7.61 -18.16
CA GLU A 210 13.43 8.50 -18.56
C GLU A 210 12.16 8.27 -17.74
N LEU A 211 11.55 9.37 -17.30
CA LEU A 211 10.30 9.34 -16.52
C LEU A 211 9.10 9.55 -17.42
N ALA A 212 7.98 8.91 -17.08
CA ALA A 212 6.69 9.23 -17.67
C ALA A 212 6.31 10.69 -17.34
N GLU A 213 5.65 11.37 -18.29
CA GLU A 213 5.18 12.72 -18.06
C GLU A 213 4.07 12.72 -17.02
N VAL A 214 4.29 13.45 -15.92
CA VAL A 214 3.25 13.79 -14.97
C VAL A 214 2.60 15.07 -15.50
N LYS A 215 1.34 14.98 -15.94
CA LYS A 215 0.57 16.17 -16.36
C LYS A 215 0.38 17.10 -15.15
N ASP A 216 0.73 18.36 -15.38
CA ASP A 216 0.49 19.56 -14.58
C ASP A 216 0.81 19.48 -13.07
N PHE A 217 1.81 20.29 -12.68
CA PHE A 217 2.03 20.85 -11.34
C PHE A 217 2.68 20.00 -10.21
N ASP A 218 3.22 18.80 -10.47
CA ASP A 218 3.76 17.92 -9.41
C ASP A 218 5.24 17.48 -9.61
N ARG A 219 6.08 18.34 -10.21
CA ARG A 219 7.50 18.00 -10.45
C ARG A 219 8.39 18.03 -9.21
N GLU A 220 8.02 18.77 -8.16
CA GLU A 220 8.92 19.02 -7.02
C GLU A 220 8.39 18.53 -5.66
N VAL A 221 7.10 18.20 -5.54
CA VAL A 221 6.55 17.68 -4.30
C VAL A 221 6.61 16.16 -4.33
N VAL A 222 7.33 15.57 -3.38
CA VAL A 222 7.51 14.13 -3.25
C VAL A 222 6.90 13.71 -1.93
N PHE A 223 5.98 12.75 -1.95
CA PHE A 223 5.50 12.15 -0.71
C PHE A 223 6.61 11.29 -0.09
N GLU A 224 7.22 11.79 0.97
CA GLU A 224 8.36 11.14 1.66
C GLU A 224 8.06 9.70 2.10
N GLY A 225 6.79 9.37 2.37
CA GLY A 225 6.38 8.03 2.78
C GLY A 225 6.25 6.99 1.65
N CYS A 226 6.20 7.42 0.38
CA CYS A 226 6.05 6.55 -0.80
C CYS A 226 6.79 7.14 -2.01
N MET A 227 8.08 7.39 -1.84
CA MET A 227 8.90 8.06 -2.85
C MET A 227 9.30 7.13 -3.99
N PRO A 228 9.22 7.56 -5.26
CA PRO A 228 9.69 6.78 -6.39
C PRO A 228 11.17 6.39 -6.26
N VAL A 229 11.53 5.17 -6.63
CA VAL A 229 12.88 4.61 -6.44
C VAL A 229 13.96 5.43 -7.16
N GLU A 230 13.65 5.97 -8.35
CA GLU A 230 14.51 6.89 -9.08
C GLU A 230 14.73 8.23 -8.37
N THR A 231 13.74 8.68 -7.60
CA THR A 231 13.83 9.91 -6.81
C THR A 231 14.67 9.67 -5.56
N MET A 232 14.51 8.51 -4.91
CA MET A 232 15.40 8.08 -3.83
C MET A 232 16.85 7.99 -4.31
N ALA A 233 17.09 7.39 -5.48
CA ALA A 233 18.43 7.24 -6.06
C ALA A 233 19.12 8.59 -6.28
N LYS A 234 18.38 9.61 -6.76
CA LYS A 234 18.91 10.97 -6.98
C LYS A 234 19.30 11.71 -5.70
N ARG A 235 18.78 11.30 -4.54
CA ARG A 235 19.13 11.92 -3.24
C ARG A 235 20.51 11.50 -2.73
N GLY A 236 21.12 10.47 -3.31
CA GLY A 236 22.48 10.07 -3.01
C GLY A 236 22.72 8.60 -3.29
N ILE A 237 23.97 8.26 -3.60
CA ILE A 237 24.38 6.93 -4.03
C ILE A 237 24.06 5.83 -3.01
N ASP A 238 24.11 6.11 -1.70
CA ASP A 238 23.78 5.10 -0.68
C ASP A 238 22.31 5.12 -0.22
N THR A 239 21.49 6.04 -0.73
CA THR A 239 20.09 6.20 -0.27
C THR A 239 19.29 4.90 -0.41
N LEU A 240 19.45 4.19 -1.53
CA LEU A 240 18.76 2.92 -1.74
C LEU A 240 19.27 1.82 -0.79
N ARG A 241 20.57 1.80 -0.48
CA ARG A 241 21.20 0.82 0.44
C ARG A 241 20.80 1.00 1.90
N PHE A 242 20.33 2.19 2.28
CA PHE A 242 19.69 2.40 3.57
C PHE A 242 18.16 2.25 3.52
N GLY A 243 17.58 2.19 2.32
CA GLY A 243 16.15 2.04 2.07
C GLY A 243 15.79 0.66 1.49
N PRO A 244 15.21 0.60 0.26
CA PRO A 244 14.67 -0.63 -0.31
C PRO A 244 15.73 -1.68 -0.65
N LEU A 245 16.98 -1.27 -0.89
CA LEU A 245 18.08 -2.16 -1.29
C LEU A 245 19.00 -2.58 -0.13
N LYS A 246 18.58 -2.36 1.12
CA LYS A 246 19.42 -2.66 2.28
C LYS A 246 19.71 -4.17 2.38
N PRO A 247 20.98 -4.60 2.53
CA PRO A 247 21.30 -6.02 2.64
C PRO A 247 21.13 -6.57 4.06
N VAL A 248 20.97 -5.69 5.06
CA VAL A 248 21.04 -5.99 6.49
C VAL A 248 20.28 -7.26 6.90
N GLY A 249 21.03 -8.20 7.48
CA GLY A 249 20.47 -9.45 8.02
C GLY A 249 20.25 -10.53 6.97
N LEU A 250 20.80 -10.38 5.76
CA LEU A 250 20.83 -11.43 4.75
C LEU A 250 22.26 -11.94 4.57
N THR A 251 22.40 -13.23 4.34
CA THR A 251 23.67 -13.86 3.98
C THR A 251 23.46 -14.57 2.67
N ASP A 252 24.19 -14.13 1.65
CA ASP A 252 24.15 -14.77 0.34
C ASP A 252 24.81 -16.16 0.44
N PRO A 253 24.09 -17.26 0.13
CA PRO A 253 24.61 -18.62 0.24
C PRO A 253 25.78 -18.90 -0.71
N ASN A 254 25.88 -18.18 -1.83
CA ASN A 254 26.95 -18.38 -2.81
C ASN A 254 28.29 -17.80 -2.33
N THR A 255 28.24 -16.69 -1.59
CA THR A 255 29.43 -15.98 -1.13
C THR A 255 29.70 -16.15 0.37
N GLY A 256 28.71 -16.61 1.14
CA GLY A 256 28.75 -16.72 2.60
C GLY A 256 28.83 -15.37 3.32
N LYS A 257 28.50 -14.27 2.63
CA LYS A 257 28.66 -12.90 3.13
C LYS A 257 27.37 -12.09 2.96
N GLU A 258 27.25 -10.99 3.69
CA GLU A 258 26.20 -10.01 3.43
C GLU A 258 26.47 -9.33 2.07
N PRO A 259 25.50 -9.29 1.13
CA PRO A 259 25.69 -8.67 -0.17
C PRO A 259 25.84 -7.14 -0.04
N TYR A 260 26.34 -6.47 -1.08
CA TYR A 260 26.51 -5.01 -1.03
C TYR A 260 25.16 -4.26 -1.05
N ALA A 261 24.23 -4.79 -1.84
CA ALA A 261 22.84 -4.37 -1.95
C ALA A 261 21.97 -5.59 -2.33
N VAL A 262 20.65 -5.50 -2.16
CA VAL A 262 19.73 -6.61 -2.49
C VAL A 262 18.38 -6.11 -2.99
N VAL A 263 17.92 -6.61 -4.13
CA VAL A 263 16.52 -6.46 -4.54
C VAL A 263 15.72 -7.58 -3.88
N GLN A 264 14.65 -7.25 -3.17
CA GLN A 264 13.74 -8.24 -2.60
C GLN A 264 12.47 -8.34 -3.43
N LEU A 265 12.07 -9.57 -3.76
CA LEU A 265 10.85 -9.90 -4.47
C LEU A 265 9.92 -10.63 -3.51
N ARG A 266 8.67 -10.19 -3.40
CA ARG A 266 7.66 -10.82 -2.54
C ARG A 266 6.56 -11.45 -3.38
N GLN A 267 6.16 -12.66 -3.05
CA GLN A 267 5.01 -13.32 -3.65
C GLN A 267 3.76 -12.43 -3.57
N ASP A 268 3.10 -12.20 -4.71
CA ASP A 268 1.92 -11.33 -4.81
C ASP A 268 0.60 -12.12 -4.89
N ASN A 269 0.63 -13.34 -5.45
CA ASN A 269 -0.55 -14.22 -5.56
C ASN A 269 -0.38 -15.54 -4.81
N SER A 270 -1.49 -16.20 -4.48
CA SER A 270 -1.52 -17.48 -3.77
C SER A 270 -0.79 -18.61 -4.50
N GLU A 271 -0.81 -18.62 -5.83
CA GLU A 271 -0.15 -19.65 -6.64
C GLU A 271 1.37 -19.50 -6.67
N GLY A 272 1.91 -18.35 -6.25
CA GLY A 272 3.35 -18.09 -6.26
C GLY A 272 3.94 -17.92 -7.66
N THR A 273 3.13 -17.45 -8.63
CA THR A 273 3.56 -17.20 -10.01
C THR A 273 3.92 -15.74 -10.28
N MET A 274 3.50 -14.82 -9.40
CA MET A 274 3.72 -13.37 -9.52
C MET A 274 4.48 -12.84 -8.30
N TYR A 275 5.48 -11.99 -8.54
CA TYR A 275 6.32 -11.41 -7.51
C TYR A 275 6.47 -9.90 -7.67
N ASN A 276 6.16 -9.16 -6.61
CA ASN A 276 6.31 -7.72 -6.53
C ASN A 276 7.74 -7.32 -6.14
N ILE A 277 8.32 -6.33 -6.82
CA ILE A 277 9.63 -5.76 -6.46
C ILE A 277 9.46 -4.81 -5.27
N VAL A 278 9.94 -5.20 -4.10
CA VAL A 278 9.65 -4.52 -2.84
C VAL A 278 10.31 -3.15 -2.79
N GLY A 279 9.50 -2.10 -2.61
CA GLY A 279 9.97 -0.71 -2.46
C GLY A 279 10.40 -0.03 -3.76
N PHE A 280 10.00 -0.59 -4.91
CA PHE A 280 10.31 -0.10 -6.25
C PHE A 280 9.16 0.67 -6.89
N GLN A 281 8.33 1.34 -6.09
CA GLN A 281 7.37 2.31 -6.62
C GLN A 281 8.08 3.28 -7.58
N THR A 282 7.55 3.49 -8.78
CA THR A 282 8.29 4.19 -9.83
C THR A 282 7.40 4.95 -10.81
N ARG A 283 7.97 5.98 -11.43
CA ARG A 283 7.43 6.73 -12.57
C ARG A 283 8.28 6.54 -13.83
N LEU A 284 9.23 5.60 -13.84
CA LEU A 284 9.98 5.25 -15.05
C LEU A 284 9.01 4.91 -16.19
N LYS A 285 9.34 5.32 -17.42
CA LYS A 285 8.62 4.83 -18.60
C LYS A 285 8.74 3.30 -18.68
N TRP A 286 7.75 2.62 -19.23
CA TRP A 286 7.76 1.15 -19.35
C TRP A 286 9.03 0.57 -20.01
N PRO A 287 9.58 1.15 -21.11
CA PRO A 287 10.84 0.68 -21.67
C PRO A 287 12.03 0.84 -20.71
N GLU A 288 12.02 1.88 -19.89
CA GLU A 288 13.06 2.16 -18.89
C GLU A 288 12.97 1.24 -17.69
N GLN A 289 11.76 0.90 -17.24
CA GLN A 289 11.55 -0.13 -16.23
C GLN A 289 12.17 -1.45 -16.70
N LYS A 290 11.88 -1.86 -17.93
CA LYS A 290 12.47 -3.06 -18.52
C LYS A 290 14.00 -2.98 -18.55
N ARG A 291 14.55 -1.86 -19.04
CA ARG A 291 16.00 -1.65 -19.17
C ARG A 291 16.75 -1.65 -17.84
N CYS A 292 16.12 -1.14 -16.78
CA CYS A 292 16.76 -1.01 -15.46
C CYS A 292 16.52 -2.21 -14.54
N LEU A 293 15.44 -2.98 -14.76
CA LEU A 293 14.94 -3.99 -13.82
C LEU A 293 14.95 -5.44 -14.34
N ASP A 294 14.96 -5.66 -15.67
CA ASP A 294 15.21 -6.99 -16.28
C ASP A 294 16.71 -7.23 -16.48
#